data_AF-A0A7V4AKU5-F1
#
_entry.id   AF-A0A7V4AKU5-F1
#
_cell.length_a   1.000
_cell.length_b   1.000
_cell.length_c   1.000
_cell.angle_alpha   90.00
_cell.angle_beta   90.00
_cell.angle_gamma   90.00
#
_symmetry.space_group_name_H-M   'P 1'
#
loop_
_entity.id
_entity.type
_entity.pdbx_description
1 polymer ?
#
loop_
_entity_poly.entity_id
_entity_poly.type
_entity_poly.pdbx_seq_one_letter_code
_entity_poly.pdbx_strand_id
1 'polypeptide(L)' 'MPKLLRRFLRNPGAVVGLVLLLALAFLALFGPLFAQDPLEQNLLQRLKPPSPEHPLGTDQLGRDVWSRVVHG' A
#
# COMPACT_ATOMS: atom_id res chain seq x y z
N MET A 1 -4.76 2.32 32.78
CA MET A 1 -4.74 1.35 31.65
C MET A 1 -5.15 -0.03 32.14
N PRO A 2 -6.09 -0.71 31.47
CA PRO A 2 -6.47 -2.07 31.83
C PRO A 2 -5.26 -3.02 31.78
N LYS A 3 -5.18 -3.99 32.70
CA LYS A 3 -4.05 -4.94 32.83
C LYS A 3 -3.71 -5.65 31.51
N LEU A 4 -4.72 -5.94 30.68
CA LEU A 4 -4.54 -6.55 29.36
C LEU A 4 -3.76 -5.66 28.39
N LEU A 5 -4.08 -4.36 28.31
CA LEU A 5 -3.41 -3.44 27.38
C LEU A 5 -1.92 -3.30 27.72
N ARG A 6 -1.58 -3.26 29.01
CA ARG A 6 -0.18 -3.24 29.45
C ARG A 6 0.57 -4.54 29.12
N ARG A 7 -0.10 -5.70 29.14
CA ARG A 7 0.51 -6.99 28.75
C ARG A 7 0.70 -7.08 27.24
N PHE A 8 -0.27 -6.58 26.47
CA PHE A 8 -0.19 -6.50 25.01
C PHE A 8 0.98 -5.62 24.55
N LEU A 9 1.08 -4.40 25.08
CA LEU A 9 2.16 -3.46 24.72
C LEU A 9 3.56 -3.93 25.13
N ARG A 10 3.67 -4.92 26.03
CA ARG A 10 4.95 -5.57 26.41
C ARG A 10 5.30 -6.78 25.55
N ASN A 11 4.40 -7.22 24.66
CA ASN A 11 4.67 -8.28 23.71
C ASN A 11 5.09 -7.66 22.36
N PRO A 12 6.39 -7.70 21.99
CA PRO A 12 6.87 -7.03 20.78
C PRO A 12 6.23 -7.60 19.51
N GLY A 13 5.95 -8.91 19.44
CA GLY A 13 5.28 -9.51 18.28
C GLY A 13 3.85 -9.01 18.10
N ALA A 14 3.12 -8.86 19.22
CA ALA A 14 1.75 -8.34 19.18
C ALA A 14 1.71 -6.86 18.75
N VAL A 15 2.67 -6.06 19.24
CA VAL A 15 2.81 -4.65 18.86
C VAL A 15 3.19 -4.51 17.40
N VAL A 16 4.16 -5.27 16.90
CA VAL A 16 4.56 -5.27 15.48
C VAL A 16 3.39 -5.65 14.58
N GLY A 17 2.66 -6.71 14.94
CA GLY A 17 1.46 -7.13 14.19
C GLY A 17 0.40 -6.03 14.15
N LEU A 18 0.14 -5.36 15.28
CA LEU A 18 -0.80 -4.24 15.31
C LEU A 18 -0.33 -3.06 14.45
N VAL A 19 0.96 -2.70 14.51
CA VAL A 19 1.52 -1.63 13.70
C VAL A 19 1.41 -1.94 12.20
N LEU A 20 1.74 -3.17 11.78
CA LEU A 20 1.58 -3.61 10.39
C LEU A 20 0.12 -3.56 9.95
N LEU A 21 -0.79 -4.05 10.79
CA LEU A 21 -2.23 -4.02 10.51
C LEU A 21 -2.74 -2.58 10.34
N LEU A 22 -2.35 -1.69 11.24
CA LEU A 22 -2.72 -0.27 11.16
C LEU A 22 -2.11 0.41 9.93
N ALA A 23 -0.87 0.08 9.56
CA ALA A 23 -0.24 0.59 8.35
C ALA A 23 -0.97 0.11 7.08
N LEU A 24 -1.34 -1.17 7.01
CA LEU A 24 -2.13 -1.71 5.90
C LEU A 24 -3.52 -1.08 5.84
N ALA A 25 -4.20 -0.92 6.97
CA ALA A 25 -5.50 -0.25 7.03
C ALA A 25 -5.39 1.21 6.59
N PHE A 26 -4.33 1.91 7.01
CA PHE A 26 -4.05 3.27 6.57
C PHE A 26 -3.82 3.35 5.06
N LEU A 27 -3.00 2.46 4.48
CA LEU A 27 -2.77 2.40 3.04
C LEU A 27 -4.06 2.07 2.27
N ALA A 28 -4.92 1.20 2.78
CA ALA A 28 -6.20 0.88 2.15
C ALA A 28 -7.19 2.06 2.17
N LEU A 29 -7.23 2.83 3.25
CA LEU A 29 -8.14 3.98 3.37
C LEU A 29 -7.65 5.21 2.61
N PHE A 30 -6.35 5.49 2.67
CA PHE A 30 -5.77 6.74 2.15
C PHE A 30 -4.97 6.56 0.86
N GLY A 31 -4.53 5.34 0.53
CA GLY A 31 -3.78 5.03 -0.69
C GLY A 31 -4.48 5.47 -1.98
N PRO A 32 -5.79 5.21 -2.16
CA PRO A 32 -6.54 5.67 -3.34
C PRO A 32 -6.53 7.19 -3.56
N LEU A 33 -6.30 8.00 -2.52
CA LEU A 33 -6.18 9.47 -2.66
C LEU A 33 -4.89 9.89 -3.36
N PHE A 34 -3.91 9.00 -3.43
CA PHE A 34 -2.60 9.21 -4.08
C PHE A 34 -2.41 8.26 -5.27
N ALA A 35 -3.49 7.77 -5.86
CA ALA A 35 -3.48 6.89 -7.02
C ALA A 35 -3.96 7.59 -8.29
N GLN A 36 -3.50 7.10 -9.43
CA GLN A 36 -4.07 7.41 -10.74
C GLN A 36 -5.20 6.42 -11.05
N ASP A 37 -5.84 6.55 -12.22
CA ASP A 37 -6.84 5.57 -12.66
C ASP A 37 -6.17 4.18 -12.79
N PRO A 38 -6.56 3.17 -11.99
CA PRO A 38 -5.94 1.86 -11.99
C PRO A 38 -6.19 1.06 -13.28
N LEU A 39 -7.15 1.49 -14.11
CA LEU A 39 -7.52 0.84 -15.37
C LEU A 39 -6.96 1.55 -16.60
N GLU A 40 -6.37 2.73 -16.45
CA GLU A 40 -5.78 3.48 -17.56
C GLU A 40 -4.58 2.74 -18.16
N GLN A 41 -4.66 2.45 -19.46
CA GLN A 41 -3.64 1.69 -20.19
C GLN A 41 -2.80 2.60 -21.07
N ASN A 42 -1.48 2.45 -21.00
CA ASN A 42 -0.55 3.15 -21.86
C ASN A 42 0.60 2.23 -22.30
N LEU A 43 0.46 1.62 -23.47
CA LEU A 43 1.44 0.66 -24.00
C LEU A 43 2.85 1.27 -24.20
N LEU A 44 2.96 2.59 -24.40
CA LEU A 44 4.26 3.28 -24.49
C LEU A 44 5.00 3.31 -23.14
N GLN A 45 4.27 3.12 -22.04
CA GLN A 45 4.79 3.09 -20.70
C GLN A 45 4.86 1.68 -20.10
N ARG A 46 4.71 0.61 -20.89
CA ARG A 46 4.77 -0.77 -20.39
C ARG A 46 6.12 -1.12 -19.76
N LEU A 47 6.07 -1.92 -18.69
CA LEU A 47 7.26 -2.50 -18.03
C LEU A 47 8.32 -1.47 -17.63
N LYS A 48 7.89 -0.26 -17.26
CA LYS A 48 8.78 0.75 -16.71
C LYS A 48 9.16 0.38 -15.28
N PRO A 49 10.42 0.59 -14.88
CA PRO A 49 10.84 0.42 -13.49
C PRO A 49 10.17 1.48 -12.59
N PRO A 50 10.28 1.32 -11.26
CA PRO A 50 9.84 2.34 -10.31
C PRO A 50 10.40 3.74 -10.63
N SER A 51 9.53 4.74 -10.59
CA SER A 51 9.85 6.16 -10.79
C SER A 51 8.97 7.04 -9.88
N PRO A 52 9.25 8.35 -9.74
CA PRO A 52 8.37 9.26 -9.00
C PRO A 52 6.95 9.33 -9.58
N GLU A 53 6.79 9.11 -10.88
CA GLU A 53 5.49 9.05 -11.57
C GLU A 53 4.80 7.71 -11.35
N HIS A 54 5.58 6.62 -11.28
CA HIS A 54 5.11 5.26 -11.06
C HIS A 54 5.87 4.61 -9.89
N PRO A 55 5.44 4.83 -8.63
CA PRO A 55 6.21 4.41 -7.45
C PRO A 55 6.55 2.92 -7.41
N LEU A 56 5.70 2.07 -8.01
CA LEU A 56 5.93 0.62 -8.14
C LEU A 56 6.17 0.18 -9.60
N GLY A 57 6.38 1.12 -10.51
CA GLY A 57 6.52 0.86 -11.94
C GLY A 57 5.19 0.56 -12.62
N THR A 58 5.27 0.04 -13.84
CA THR A 58 4.10 -0.27 -14.67
C THR A 58 4.06 -1.74 -15.10
N ASP A 59 2.86 -2.25 -15.38
CA ASP A 59 2.68 -3.63 -15.85
C ASP A 59 2.79 -3.77 -17.38
N GLN A 60 2.46 -4.96 -17.91
CA GLN A 60 2.53 -5.28 -19.34
C GLN A 60 1.59 -4.44 -20.22
N LEU A 61 0.52 -3.89 -19.64
CA LEU A 61 -0.42 -3.00 -20.33
C LEU A 61 -0.07 -1.52 -20.09
N GLY A 62 1.01 -1.25 -19.35
CA GLY A 62 1.43 0.09 -18.97
C GLY A 62 0.53 0.74 -17.93
N ARG A 63 -0.19 -0.06 -17.13
CA ARG A 63 -0.94 0.45 -15.97
C ARG A 63 0.00 0.68 -14.80
N ASP A 64 -0.29 1.69 -14.00
CA ASP A 64 0.44 1.99 -12.77
C ASP A 64 0.20 0.92 -11.69
N VAL A 65 1.27 0.24 -11.25
CA VAL A 65 1.16 -0.90 -10.31
C VAL A 65 0.71 -0.43 -8.91
N TRP A 66 1.16 0.75 -8.48
CA TRP A 66 0.76 1.33 -7.18
C TRP A 66 -0.75 1.55 -7.11
N SER A 67 -1.29 2.19 -8.14
CA SER A 67 -2.72 2.48 -8.25
C SER A 67 -3.54 1.20 -8.22
N ARG A 68 -3.09 0.14 -8.90
CA ARG A 68 -3.76 -1.16 -8.84
C ARG A 68 -3.72 -1.80 -7.45
N VAL A 69 -2.60 -1.72 -6.74
CA VAL A 69 -2.46 -2.30 -5.39
C VAL A 69 -3.36 -1.61 -4.38
N VAL A 70 -3.44 -0.28 -4.40
CA VAL A 70 -4.25 0.45 -3.41
C VAL A 70 -5.75 0.40 -3.68
N HIS A 71 -6.15 0.13 -4.92
CA HIS A 71 -7.55 -0.06 -5.29
C HIS A 71 -8.09 -1.48 -5.06
N GLY A 72 -7.20 -2.48 -4.90
CA GLY A 72 -7.57 -3.89 -4.68
C GLY A 72 -7.68 -4.69 -5.97
#